data_AF-A0A7S3P3S8-F1
#
_entry.id   AF-A0A7S3P3S8-F1
#
_cell.length_a   1.000
_cell.length_b   1.000
_cell.length_c   1.000
_cell.angle_alpha   90.00
_cell.angle_beta   90.00
_cell.angle_gamma   90.00
#
_symmetry.space_group_name_H-M   'P 1'
#
loop_
_entity.id
_entity.type
_entity.pdbx_description
1 polymer ?
#
loop_
_entity_poly.entity_id
_entity_poly.type
_entity_poly.pdbx_seq_one_letter_code
_entity_poly.pdbx_strand_id
1 'polypeptide(L)'
;MIRPRSFSLVLLVVAVAVWERAEALSVERRQALTQLVGGAAAVVATLSVAPPEARATAAKTGSSSPFTGDYDDPNHPGCLRQVKVVGAPLRGDGTRSPIPVMEVVGWDGESGGSCAGSRPTREQLWKLQGKVVKDKEAVIDFSPKGGPDKLVATWDGSGMVFPDGNKWTKVIGGTNDRRPEDMSTLKSKD
;
A
#
# COMPACT_ATOMS: atom_id res chain seq x y z
N MET A 1 -68.18 -32.74 -13.57
CA MET A 1 -68.32 -31.31 -13.21
C MET A 1 -66.91 -30.72 -13.11
N ILE A 2 -66.22 -30.22 -14.15
CA ILE A 2 -66.55 -29.60 -15.45
C ILE A 2 -67.04 -28.14 -15.35
N ARG A 3 -66.06 -27.20 -15.38
CA ARG A 3 -66.02 -25.87 -16.08
C ARG A 3 -67.04 -24.75 -15.67
N PRO A 4 -66.87 -23.48 -16.12
CA PRO A 4 -65.66 -22.72 -16.52
C PRO A 4 -65.58 -21.21 -16.11
N ARG A 5 -64.37 -20.63 -16.25
CA ARG A 5 -63.99 -19.27 -16.77
C ARG A 5 -64.86 -18.00 -16.59
N SER A 6 -64.18 -16.92 -16.16
CA SER A 6 -64.29 -15.50 -16.62
C SER A 6 -63.03 -14.74 -16.14
N PHE A 7 -62.23 -13.94 -16.86
CA PHE A 7 -62.15 -13.46 -18.26
C PHE A 7 -62.65 -12.04 -18.65
N SER A 8 -62.04 -10.99 -18.09
CA SER A 8 -61.95 -9.61 -18.65
C SER A 8 -60.68 -8.95 -18.06
N LEU A 9 -59.62 -8.52 -18.76
CA LEU A 9 -59.42 -7.72 -19.99
C LEU A 9 -59.67 -6.21 -19.80
N VAL A 10 -58.81 -5.38 -20.43
CA VAL A 10 -58.81 -3.89 -20.56
C VAL A 10 -58.08 -3.14 -19.42
N LEU A 11 -57.13 -2.22 -19.64
CA LEU A 11 -56.42 -1.76 -20.85
C LEU A 11 -54.92 -1.52 -20.54
N LEU A 12 -54.14 -1.34 -21.60
CA LEU A 12 -52.68 -1.23 -21.67
C LEU A 12 -52.26 0.25 -21.82
N VAL A 13 -51.28 0.71 -21.04
CA VAL A 13 -50.56 1.98 -21.31
C VAL A 13 -49.08 1.68 -21.50
N VAL A 14 -48.58 2.04 -22.68
CA VAL A 14 -47.18 1.88 -23.08
C VAL A 14 -46.35 3.04 -22.52
N ALA A 15 -45.26 2.74 -21.83
CA ALA A 15 -44.13 3.64 -21.65
C ALA A 15 -42.89 2.98 -22.26
N VAL A 16 -42.27 3.64 -23.24
CA VAL A 16 -41.17 3.09 -24.06
C VAL A 16 -39.87 3.85 -23.81
N ALA A 17 -38.78 3.07 -23.75
CA ALA A 17 -37.37 3.50 -23.74
C ALA A 17 -36.94 4.27 -22.47
N VAL A 18 -35.65 4.28 -22.09
CA VAL A 18 -34.43 3.92 -22.83
C VAL A 18 -33.54 2.96 -22.01
N TRP A 19 -32.94 1.97 -22.66
CA TRP A 19 -31.86 1.14 -22.10
C TRP A 19 -30.54 1.56 -22.76
N GLU A 20 -29.72 2.34 -22.05
CA GLU A 20 -28.42 2.79 -22.54
C GLU A 20 -27.25 2.02 -21.92
N ARG A 21 -26.82 1.04 -22.73
CA ARG A 21 -25.46 0.60 -23.07
C ARG A 21 -24.30 0.68 -22.06
N ALA A 22 -23.48 -0.37 -22.16
CA ALA A 22 -22.27 -0.61 -21.41
C ALA A 22 -21.07 0.31 -21.78
N GLU A 23 -20.14 0.39 -20.83
CA GLU A 23 -18.67 0.49 -20.98
C GLU A 23 -18.07 1.28 -22.17
N ALA A 24 -17.54 2.48 -21.89
CA ALA A 24 -16.43 3.06 -22.66
C ALA A 24 -15.70 4.24 -21.96
N LEU A 25 -15.29 4.11 -20.68
CA LEU A 25 -14.29 5.02 -20.10
C LEU A 25 -12.86 4.56 -20.43
N SER A 26 -12.58 4.48 -21.72
CA SER A 26 -11.23 4.30 -22.26
C SER A 26 -11.09 5.16 -23.51
N VAL A 27 -9.90 5.76 -23.70
CA VAL A 27 -9.55 6.74 -24.75
C VAL A 27 -9.95 8.21 -24.43
N GLU A 28 -9.29 8.78 -23.42
CA GLU A 28 -9.13 10.24 -23.30
C GLU A 28 -7.65 10.65 -23.06
N ARG A 29 -6.72 9.91 -23.68
CA ARG A 29 -5.27 10.17 -23.61
C ARG A 29 -4.61 10.49 -24.96
N ARG A 30 -5.38 10.73 -26.03
CA ARG A 30 -4.85 10.99 -27.39
C ARG A 30 -5.58 12.11 -28.15
N GLN A 31 -5.98 13.19 -27.48
CA GLN A 31 -6.48 14.40 -28.15
C GLN A 31 -5.83 15.72 -27.66
N ALA A 32 -4.97 15.67 -26.64
CA ALA A 32 -4.30 16.85 -26.09
C ALA A 32 -3.12 17.41 -26.94
N LEU A 33 -3.07 17.12 -28.25
CA LEU A 33 -1.89 17.40 -29.07
C LEU A 33 -2.20 17.70 -30.56
N THR A 34 -3.35 18.33 -30.86
CA THR A 34 -3.64 18.80 -32.23
C THR A 34 -4.58 20.01 -32.31
N GLN A 35 -4.21 21.15 -31.68
CA GLN A 35 -4.71 22.47 -32.09
C GLN A 35 -3.58 23.51 -32.04
N LEU A 36 -2.93 23.71 -33.19
CA LEU A 36 -1.92 24.77 -33.37
C LEU A 36 -1.81 25.19 -34.86
N VAL A 37 -2.92 25.62 -35.46
CA VAL A 37 -2.93 26.34 -36.75
C VAL A 37 -4.05 27.39 -36.73
N GLY A 38 -3.74 28.63 -37.11
CA GLY A 38 -4.71 29.72 -37.27
C GLY A 38 -4.59 30.81 -36.22
N GLY A 39 -3.90 31.92 -36.56
CA GLY A 39 -3.63 33.01 -35.62
C GLY A 39 -4.65 34.16 -35.69
N ALA A 40 -4.90 34.76 -34.53
CA ALA A 40 -5.31 36.16 -34.36
C ALA A 40 -4.88 36.61 -32.95
N ALA A 41 -4.47 37.87 -32.79
CA ALA A 41 -3.86 38.34 -31.54
C ALA A 41 -4.90 38.46 -30.40
N ALA A 42 -4.77 37.63 -29.38
CA ALA A 42 -5.36 37.82 -28.06
C ALA A 42 -4.31 37.49 -26.99
N VAL A 43 -3.94 38.47 -26.18
CA VAL A 43 -3.01 38.26 -25.05
C VAL A 43 -3.79 37.59 -23.92
N VAL A 44 -3.94 36.27 -24.02
CA VAL A 44 -4.45 35.46 -22.91
C VAL A 44 -3.32 35.33 -21.89
N ALA A 45 -3.44 36.04 -20.77
CA ALA A 45 -2.55 35.86 -19.63
C ALA A 45 -2.72 34.43 -19.08
N THR A 46 -1.80 33.54 -19.45
CA THR A 46 -1.76 32.16 -18.97
C THR A 46 -1.36 32.16 -17.50
N LEU A 47 -2.35 32.21 -16.61
CA LEU A 47 -2.18 31.90 -15.20
C LEU A 47 -1.55 30.50 -15.12
N SER A 48 -0.27 30.47 -14.76
CA SER A 48 0.52 29.26 -14.64
C SER A 48 0.09 28.54 -13.36
N VAL A 49 -1.02 27.80 -13.46
CA VAL A 49 -1.40 26.82 -12.45
C VAL A 49 -0.33 25.73 -12.49
N ALA A 50 0.68 25.89 -11.64
CA ALA A 50 1.64 24.83 -11.37
C ALA A 50 0.83 23.59 -10.93
N PRO A 51 1.06 22.41 -11.53
CA PRO A 51 0.42 21.20 -11.05
C PRO A 51 0.80 21.01 -9.57
N PRO A 52 -0.15 20.64 -8.70
CA PRO A 52 0.18 20.38 -7.30
C PRO A 52 1.28 19.33 -7.24
N GLU A 53 2.33 19.60 -6.47
CA GLU A 53 3.46 18.69 -6.33
C GLU A 53 2.94 17.30 -5.92
N ALA A 54 3.01 16.36 -6.86
CA ALA A 54 2.69 14.97 -6.58
C ALA A 54 3.75 14.44 -5.62
N ARG A 55 3.46 14.53 -4.31
CA ARG A 55 4.28 13.95 -3.25
C ARG A 55 4.41 12.46 -3.53
N ALA A 56 5.53 12.08 -4.15
CA ALA A 56 5.82 10.71 -4.50
C ALA A 56 6.02 9.90 -3.22
N THR A 57 4.93 9.34 -2.68
CA THR A 57 4.99 8.32 -1.64
C THR A 57 5.80 7.16 -2.22
N ALA A 58 6.99 6.92 -1.69
CA ALA A 58 7.91 5.91 -2.20
C ALA A 58 7.19 4.55 -2.32
N ALA A 59 6.96 4.10 -3.56
CA ALA A 59 6.18 2.92 -3.85
C ALA A 59 6.92 1.69 -3.29
N LYS A 60 6.40 1.12 -2.20
CA LYS A 60 7.00 -0.05 -1.57
C LYS A 60 6.76 -1.28 -2.43
N THR A 61 7.82 -2.01 -2.76
CA THR A 61 7.69 -3.36 -3.33
C THR A 61 6.86 -4.21 -2.37
N GLY A 62 5.79 -4.86 -2.88
CA GLY A 62 4.88 -5.65 -2.06
C GLY A 62 3.62 -4.94 -1.57
N SER A 63 3.19 -3.83 -2.18
CA SER A 63 1.93 -3.12 -1.86
C SER A 63 0.67 -3.98 -1.87
N SER A 64 0.69 -5.18 -2.45
CA SER A 64 -0.42 -6.15 -2.40
C SER A 64 -0.57 -6.83 -1.04
N SER A 65 0.49 -6.91 -0.24
CA SER A 65 0.40 -7.51 1.11
C SER A 65 -0.11 -6.47 2.11
N PRO A 66 -1.12 -6.81 2.95
CA PRO A 66 -1.56 -5.92 4.02
C PRO A 66 -0.44 -5.62 5.03
N PHE A 67 0.59 -6.46 5.10
CA PHE A 67 1.73 -6.26 6.00
C PHE A 67 2.77 -5.24 5.50
N THR A 68 2.81 -4.90 4.21
CA THR A 68 3.80 -3.91 3.70
C THR A 68 3.45 -2.51 4.23
N GLY A 69 4.39 -1.84 4.91
CA GLY A 69 4.10 -0.59 5.61
C GLY A 69 5.30 -0.01 6.38
N ASP A 70 5.08 1.14 7.00
CA ASP A 70 5.86 1.53 8.20
C ASP A 70 4.90 1.42 9.40
N TYR A 71 5.43 1.21 10.59
CA TYR A 71 4.66 0.95 11.81
C TYR A 71 5.26 1.64 13.03
N ASP A 72 4.37 2.02 13.95
CA ASP A 72 4.71 2.42 15.31
C ASP A 72 4.59 1.24 16.25
N ASP A 73 5.64 0.98 17.03
CA ASP A 73 5.74 -0.05 18.06
C ASP A 73 5.58 0.62 19.44
N PRO A 74 4.49 0.36 20.20
CA PRO A 74 4.27 0.90 21.54
C PRO A 74 5.44 0.68 22.51
N ASN A 75 6.18 -0.43 22.38
CA ASN A 75 7.32 -0.73 23.25
C ASN A 75 8.55 0.13 22.93
N HIS A 76 8.60 0.76 21.74
CA HIS A 76 9.70 1.65 21.32
C HIS A 76 9.14 2.94 20.71
N PRO A 77 8.58 3.86 21.53
CA PRO A 77 7.85 5.03 21.03
C PRO A 77 8.70 5.91 20.11
N GLY A 78 8.15 6.25 18.94
CA GLY A 78 8.84 7.03 17.91
C GLY A 78 9.78 6.21 17.00
N CYS A 79 10.18 5.01 17.41
CA CYS A 79 11.09 4.16 16.65
C CYS A 79 10.37 3.42 15.51
N LEU A 80 10.59 3.86 14.27
CA LEU A 80 9.87 3.33 13.11
C LEU A 80 10.24 1.86 12.82
N ARG A 81 9.24 0.99 12.65
CA ARG A 81 9.43 -0.34 12.06
C ARG A 81 9.05 -0.29 10.58
N GLN A 82 9.94 -0.68 9.68
CA GLN A 82 9.63 -0.82 8.27
C GLN A 82 9.43 -2.29 7.91
N VAL A 83 8.28 -2.61 7.31
CA VAL A 83 7.99 -3.96 6.83
C VAL A 83 7.83 -3.92 5.31
N LYS A 84 8.53 -4.83 4.65
CA LYS A 84 8.48 -5.06 3.21
C LYS A 84 8.19 -6.54 2.97
N VAL A 85 7.22 -6.84 2.12
CA VAL A 85 6.93 -8.21 1.69
C VAL A 85 7.37 -8.39 0.25
N VAL A 86 8.14 -9.44 -0.02
CA VAL A 86 8.64 -9.78 -1.36
C VAL A 86 8.31 -11.22 -1.72
N GLY A 87 8.23 -11.50 -3.02
CA GLY A 87 8.24 -12.88 -3.48
C GLY A 87 9.53 -13.58 -3.05
N ALA A 88 9.45 -14.88 -2.74
CA ALA A 88 10.61 -15.63 -2.29
C ALA A 88 11.78 -15.60 -3.31
N PRO A 89 13.03 -15.77 -2.85
CA PRO A 89 14.19 -15.92 -3.72
C PRO A 89 13.97 -16.97 -4.81
N LEU A 90 14.60 -16.76 -5.96
CA LEU A 90 14.67 -17.76 -7.01
C LEU A 90 15.58 -18.91 -6.54
N ARG A 91 15.12 -20.14 -6.65
CA ARG A 91 15.91 -21.34 -6.40
C ARG A 91 16.79 -21.65 -7.62
N GLY A 92 17.78 -22.51 -7.45
CA GLY A 92 18.66 -22.96 -8.55
C GLY A 92 17.95 -23.71 -9.67
N ASP A 93 16.75 -24.25 -9.41
CA ASP A 93 15.86 -24.88 -10.40
C ASP A 93 14.99 -23.88 -11.19
N GLY A 94 15.14 -22.58 -10.96
CA GLY A 94 14.32 -21.53 -11.59
C GLY A 94 12.94 -21.33 -10.97
N THR A 95 12.57 -22.10 -9.93
CA THR A 95 11.30 -21.93 -9.21
C THR A 95 11.40 -20.89 -8.09
N ARG A 96 10.26 -20.41 -7.59
CA ARG A 96 10.16 -19.64 -6.35
C ARG A 96 9.31 -20.38 -5.33
N SER A 97 9.47 -20.07 -4.05
CA SER A 97 8.47 -20.48 -3.06
C SER A 97 7.17 -19.69 -3.28
N PRO A 98 5.98 -20.32 -3.19
CA PRO A 98 4.73 -19.58 -3.20
C PRO A 98 4.54 -18.73 -1.93
N ILE A 99 5.27 -19.07 -0.85
CA ILE A 99 5.25 -18.34 0.43
C ILE A 99 6.10 -17.06 0.32
N PRO A 100 5.52 -15.85 0.44
CA PRO A 100 6.26 -14.60 0.42
C PRO A 100 7.19 -14.45 1.64
N VAL A 101 8.32 -13.79 1.44
CA VAL A 101 9.25 -13.41 2.52
C VAL A 101 8.90 -12.03 3.04
N MET A 102 8.86 -11.88 4.36
CA MET A 102 8.76 -10.61 5.06
C MET A 102 10.15 -10.17 5.50
N GLU A 103 10.52 -8.95 5.18
CA GLU A 103 11.71 -8.25 5.67
C GLU A 103 11.23 -7.18 6.66
N VAL A 104 11.69 -7.25 7.91
CA VAL A 104 11.42 -6.23 8.93
C VAL A 104 12.72 -5.53 9.27
N VAL A 105 12.70 -4.20 9.27
CA VAL A 105 13.84 -3.35 9.59
C VAL A 105 13.42 -2.36 10.67
N GLY A 106 14.27 -2.13 11.66
CA GLY A 106 13.98 -1.18 12.73
C GLY A 106 15.22 -0.79 13.52
N TRP A 107 15.02 0.10 14.49
CA TRP A 107 15.98 0.52 15.49
C TRP A 107 15.24 0.71 16.81
N ASP A 108 15.89 0.52 17.95
CA ASP A 108 15.25 0.56 19.28
C ASP A 108 15.71 1.77 20.10
N GLY A 109 16.33 2.76 19.46
CA GLY A 109 17.12 3.78 20.16
C GLY A 109 18.49 3.23 20.57
N GLU A 110 19.38 4.11 21.04
CA GLU A 110 20.72 3.74 21.50
C GLU A 110 20.70 2.95 22.82
N SER A 111 19.67 3.17 23.66
CA SER A 111 19.47 2.54 24.96
C SER A 111 18.28 1.56 25.03
N GLY A 112 17.69 1.19 23.88
CA GLY A 112 16.52 0.30 23.82
C GLY A 112 15.18 0.97 24.19
N GLY A 113 15.13 2.31 24.29
CA GLY A 113 13.96 3.08 24.69
C GLY A 113 13.18 3.73 23.53
N SER A 114 12.88 5.03 23.70
CA SER A 114 12.19 5.85 22.70
C SER A 114 13.17 6.53 21.73
N CYS A 115 12.75 6.70 20.48
CA CYS A 115 13.47 7.43 19.43
C CYS A 115 12.94 8.85 19.21
N ALA A 116 12.23 9.44 20.19
CA ALA A 116 11.64 10.76 20.03
C ALA A 116 12.71 11.84 19.74
N GLY A 117 12.66 12.43 18.54
CA GLY A 117 13.62 13.44 18.09
C GLY A 117 14.98 12.91 17.61
N SER A 118 15.18 11.59 17.54
CA SER A 118 16.43 10.98 17.07
C SER A 118 16.21 10.09 15.84
N ARG A 119 17.27 9.91 15.04
CA ARG A 119 17.24 9.13 13.80
C ARG A 119 18.40 8.12 13.81
N PRO A 120 18.17 6.85 13.40
CA PRO A 120 19.25 5.87 13.31
C PRO A 120 20.18 6.17 12.14
N THR A 121 21.44 5.74 12.24
CA THR A 121 22.29 5.50 11.06
C THR A 121 21.92 4.17 10.39
N ARG A 122 22.46 3.91 9.20
CA ARG A 122 22.25 2.67 8.44
C ARG A 122 22.67 1.42 9.20
N GLU A 123 23.74 1.53 9.99
CA GLU A 123 24.41 0.46 10.74
C GLU A 123 23.66 0.08 12.01
N GLN A 124 22.95 1.06 12.61
CA GLN A 124 22.13 0.86 13.81
C GLN A 124 20.81 0.12 13.51
N LEU A 125 20.46 -0.06 12.24
CA LEU A 125 19.26 -0.79 11.83
C LEU A 125 19.43 -2.30 11.98
N TRP A 126 18.68 -2.89 12.90
CA TRP A 126 18.49 -4.33 12.95
C TRP A 126 17.59 -4.80 11.81
N LYS A 127 17.72 -6.09 11.45
CA LYS A 127 16.90 -6.75 10.41
C LYS A 127 16.39 -8.09 10.93
N LEU A 128 15.11 -8.35 10.76
CA LEU A 128 14.48 -9.64 10.99
C LEU A 128 13.87 -10.17 9.70
N GLN A 129 13.68 -11.48 9.64
CA GLN A 129 13.01 -12.14 8.53
C GLN A 129 11.72 -12.83 9.00
N GLY A 130 10.79 -12.99 8.08
CA GLY A 130 9.54 -13.68 8.33
C GLY A 130 8.93 -14.24 7.06
N LYS A 131 7.77 -14.85 7.19
CA LYS A 131 7.01 -15.46 6.10
C LYS A 131 5.54 -15.11 6.26
N VAL A 132 4.89 -14.71 5.16
CA VAL A 132 3.43 -14.55 5.15
C VAL A 132 2.82 -15.93 4.94
N VAL A 133 2.22 -16.50 5.99
CA VAL A 133 1.71 -17.88 6.00
C VAL A 133 0.24 -17.96 5.60
N LYS A 134 -0.52 -16.88 5.78
CA LYS A 134 -1.91 -16.68 5.32
C LYS A 134 -2.11 -15.19 5.00
N ASP A 135 -3.19 -14.83 4.30
CA ASP A 135 -3.50 -13.44 3.91
C ASP A 135 -3.43 -12.42 5.05
N LYS A 136 -3.78 -12.85 6.27
CA LYS A 136 -3.78 -12.04 7.50
C LYS A 136 -2.86 -12.58 8.60
N GLU A 137 -1.95 -13.50 8.28
CA GLU A 137 -1.08 -14.12 9.27
C GLU A 137 0.36 -14.25 8.73
N ALA A 138 1.31 -13.75 9.50
CA ALA A 138 2.73 -13.89 9.23
C ALA A 138 3.43 -14.52 10.45
N VAL A 139 4.60 -15.11 10.21
CA VAL A 139 5.51 -15.58 11.26
C VAL A 139 6.83 -14.84 11.10
N ILE A 140 7.31 -14.22 12.17
CA ILE A 140 8.53 -13.41 12.20
C ILE A 140 9.53 -14.04 13.18
N ASP A 141 10.78 -14.14 12.76
CA ASP A 141 11.90 -14.64 13.55
C ASP A 141 12.55 -13.48 14.31
N PHE A 142 12.40 -13.46 15.64
CA PHE A 142 13.03 -12.49 16.54
C PHE A 142 14.31 -13.06 17.20
N SER A 143 14.76 -14.26 16.85
CA SER A 143 15.96 -14.88 17.43
C SER A 143 17.27 -14.08 17.22
N PRO A 144 17.47 -13.30 16.12
CA PRO A 144 18.62 -12.39 16.00
C PRO A 144 18.67 -11.28 17.06
N LYS A 145 17.56 -11.08 17.81
CA LYS A 145 17.44 -10.12 18.92
C LYS A 145 17.20 -10.81 20.26
N GLY A 146 17.41 -12.13 20.36
CA GLY A 146 17.16 -12.92 21.57
C GLY A 146 15.70 -13.25 21.86
N GLY A 147 14.79 -12.95 20.91
CA GLY A 147 13.37 -13.31 21.00
C GLY A 147 13.07 -14.72 20.43
N PRO A 148 11.79 -15.11 20.37
CA PRO A 148 11.37 -16.37 19.78
C PRO A 148 11.58 -16.40 18.25
N ASP A 149 11.90 -17.58 17.71
CA ASP A 149 12.16 -17.81 16.28
C ASP A 149 10.89 -17.82 15.41
N LYS A 150 9.71 -17.90 16.04
CA LYS A 150 8.41 -18.07 15.38
C LYS A 150 7.31 -17.27 16.08
N LEU A 151 7.44 -15.94 16.11
CA LEU A 151 6.37 -15.08 16.62
C LEU A 151 5.29 -14.86 15.55
N VAL A 152 4.04 -15.19 15.86
CA VAL A 152 2.90 -14.98 14.95
C VAL A 152 2.47 -13.52 14.99
N ALA A 153 2.27 -12.92 13.82
CA ALA A 153 1.75 -11.57 13.64
C ALA A 153 0.42 -11.63 12.85
N THR A 154 -0.67 -11.19 13.47
CA THR A 154 -2.02 -11.22 12.88
C THR A 154 -2.43 -9.82 12.41
N TRP A 155 -2.95 -9.71 11.19
CA TRP A 155 -3.42 -8.45 10.63
C TRP A 155 -4.87 -8.13 11.06
N ASP A 156 -5.05 -7.05 11.82
CA ASP A 156 -6.36 -6.64 12.36
C ASP A 156 -7.15 -5.65 11.47
N GLY A 157 -6.57 -5.22 10.35
CA GLY A 157 -7.12 -4.15 9.49
C GLY A 157 -6.36 -2.83 9.59
N SER A 158 -5.67 -2.59 10.70
CA SER A 158 -4.95 -1.35 11.02
C SER A 158 -3.47 -1.58 11.40
N GLY A 159 -3.11 -2.79 11.81
CA GLY A 159 -1.76 -3.12 12.27
C GLY A 159 -1.52 -4.62 12.40
N MET A 160 -0.35 -4.95 12.94
CA MET A 160 0.03 -6.31 13.32
C MET A 160 -0.13 -6.48 14.82
N VAL A 161 -0.93 -7.47 15.23
CA VAL A 161 -1.13 -7.86 16.63
C VAL A 161 -0.31 -9.11 16.92
N PHE A 162 0.42 -9.09 18.03
CA PHE A 162 1.26 -10.18 18.51
C PHE A 162 0.62 -10.90 19.71
N PRO A 163 1.05 -12.13 20.07
CA PRO A 163 0.40 -12.95 21.09
C PRO A 163 0.59 -12.42 22.53
N ASP A 164 1.56 -11.53 22.74
CA ASP A 164 1.81 -10.81 23.99
C ASP A 164 0.87 -9.60 24.19
N GLY A 165 0.01 -9.31 23.21
CA GLY A 165 -0.87 -8.14 23.20
C GLY A 165 -0.21 -6.87 22.65
N ASN A 166 1.08 -6.90 22.26
CA ASN A 166 1.67 -5.77 21.56
C ASN A 166 1.02 -5.62 20.17
N LYS A 167 0.80 -4.37 19.75
CA LYS A 167 0.22 -4.04 18.45
C LYS A 167 1.07 -2.98 17.76
N TRP A 168 1.72 -3.39 16.68
CA TRP A 168 2.38 -2.45 15.78
C TRP A 168 1.33 -1.82 14.86
N THR A 169 1.08 -0.53 15.02
CA THR A 169 0.04 0.19 14.28
C THR A 169 0.62 0.75 12.98
N LYS A 170 -0.05 0.55 11.84
CA LYS A 170 0.46 1.01 10.55
C LYS A 170 0.39 2.53 10.44
N VAL A 171 1.51 3.13 10.07
CA VAL A 171 1.65 4.56 9.79
C VAL A 171 1.08 4.85 8.39
N ILE A 172 -0.07 5.53 8.32
CA ILE A 172 -0.67 5.98 7.07
C ILE A 172 0.07 7.24 6.58
N GLY A 173 0.36 7.32 5.27
CA GLY A 173 1.15 8.41 4.68
C GLY A 173 2.68 8.28 4.83
N GLY A 174 3.14 7.50 5.82
CA GLY A 174 4.56 7.26 6.10
C GLY A 174 5.28 8.42 6.80
N THR A 175 6.45 8.14 7.36
CA THR A 175 7.28 9.12 8.11
C THR A 175 8.74 9.03 7.67
N ASN A 176 9.07 9.74 6.59
CA ASN A 176 10.43 9.79 6.03
C ASN A 176 11.44 10.49 6.95
N ASP A 177 10.94 11.34 7.85
CA ASP A 177 11.63 12.06 8.92
C ASP A 177 12.14 11.15 10.06
N ARG A 178 11.63 9.92 10.18
CA ARG A 178 12.03 8.95 11.23
C ARG A 178 12.92 7.80 10.73
N ARG A 179 13.31 7.82 9.45
CA ARG A 179 14.28 6.87 8.86
C ARG A 179 15.71 7.43 8.98
N PRO A 180 16.78 6.67 8.70
CA PRO A 180 18.09 7.28 8.46
C PRO A 180 18.04 8.36 7.37
N GLU A 181 18.91 9.37 7.47
CA GLU A 181 18.93 10.49 6.52
C GLU A 181 19.50 10.08 5.16
N ASP A 182 20.52 9.23 5.15
CA ASP A 182 21.14 8.64 3.95
C ASP A 182 20.16 7.77 3.14
N MET A 183 19.15 7.18 3.81
CA MET A 183 18.06 6.44 3.18
C MET A 183 17.03 7.33 2.45
N SER A 184 17.13 8.66 2.56
CA SER A 184 16.25 9.60 1.84
C SER A 184 16.66 9.84 0.38
N THR A 185 17.88 9.46 -0.01
CA THR A 185 18.40 9.66 -1.36
C THR A 185 18.77 8.35 -2.05
N LEU A 186 17.77 7.71 -2.66
CA LEU A 186 17.95 7.22 -4.03
C LEU A 186 17.92 8.41 -5.00
N LYS A 187 18.84 9.36 -4.82
CA LYS A 187 19.36 10.09 -5.97
C LYS A 187 20.30 9.08 -6.64
N SER A 188 19.98 8.70 -7.87
CA SER A 188 20.98 8.09 -8.75
C SER A 188 22.22 8.96 -8.68
N LYS A 189 23.37 8.35 -8.41
CA LYS A 189 24.64 9.03 -8.63
C LYS A 189 24.82 9.05 -10.14
N ASP A 190 24.66 10.23 -10.72
CA ASP A 190 24.88 10.49 -12.14
C ASP A 190 26.34 10.20 -12.54
#